data_AF-A0A7C1Z290-F1
#
_entry.id   AF-A0A7C1Z290-F1
#
_cell.length_a   1.000
_cell.length_b   1.000
_cell.length_c   1.000
_cell.angle_alpha   90.00
_cell.angle_beta   90.00
_cell.angle_gamma   90.00
#
_symmetry.space_group_name_H-M   'P 1'
#
loop_
_entity.id
_entity.type
_entity.pdbx_description
1 polymer ?
#
loop_
_entity_poly.entity_id
_entity_poly.type
_entity_poly.pdbx_seq_one_letter_code
_entity_poly.pdbx_strand_id
1 'polypeptide(L)' 'MINELLEEEVTQKAGARYKREKPHDGRYSRWGFNPGSVRIGDQKLKVDVPRIYDNEQDKNTMLDRYE' A
#
# COMPACT_ATOMS: atom_id res chain seq x y z
N MET A 1 -11.08 8.30 -4.74
CA MET A 1 -11.37 6.93 -5.25
C MET A 1 -10.55 5.89 -4.46
N ILE A 2 -10.93 4.61 -4.40
CA ILE A 2 -10.24 3.59 -3.56
C ILE A 2 -8.72 3.54 -3.78
N ASN A 3 -8.26 3.68 -5.02
CA ASN A 3 -6.83 3.68 -5.35
C ASN A 3 -6.07 4.84 -4.68
N GLU A 4 -6.69 6.00 -4.52
CA GLU A 4 -6.08 7.16 -3.86
C GLU A 4 -5.95 6.92 -2.36
N LEU A 5 -6.96 6.29 -1.73
CA LEU A 5 -6.91 5.93 -0.31
C LEU A 5 -5.79 4.92 -0.02
N LEU A 6 -5.62 3.93 -0.89
CA LEU A 6 -4.54 2.94 -0.75
C LEU A 6 -3.16 3.58 -1.00
N GLU A 7 -3.02 4.42 -2.03
CA GLU A 7 -1.76 5.11 -2.34
C GLU A 7 -1.39 6.15 -1.27
N GLU A 8 -2.36 6.79 -0.62
CA GLU A 8 -2.11 7.67 0.51
C GLU A 8 -1.52 6.90 1.70
N GLU A 9 -2.06 5.74 2.05
CA GLU A 9 -1.51 4.89 3.13
C GLU A 9 -0.08 4.43 2.81
N VAL A 10 0.17 4.01 1.56
CA VAL A 10 1.51 3.69 1.07
C VAL A 10 2.45 4.89 1.21
N THR A 11 1.97 6.09 0.91
CA THR A 11 2.76 7.31 1.02
C THR A 11 3.05 7.67 2.48
N GLN A 12 2.13 7.41 3.40
CA GLN A 12 2.35 7.59 4.84
C GLN A 12 3.43 6.62 5.36
N LYS A 13 3.35 5.34 4.98
CA LYS A 13 4.31 4.30 5.41
C LYS A 13 5.68 4.40 4.72
N ALA A 14 5.72 4.47 3.40
CA ALA A 14 6.96 4.37 2.59
C ALA A 14 7.42 5.72 1.97
N GLY A 15 6.73 6.81 2.29
CA GLY A 15 6.99 8.13 1.74
C GLY A 15 6.54 8.32 0.29
N ALA A 16 6.70 9.56 -0.19
CA ALA A 16 6.45 9.91 -1.57
C ALA A 16 7.39 9.13 -2.53
N ARG A 17 6.89 8.85 -3.74
CA ARG A 17 7.71 8.23 -4.79
C ARG A 17 8.92 9.12 -5.11
N TYR A 18 10.05 8.47 -5.36
CA TYR A 18 11.33 9.11 -5.71
C TYR A 18 11.93 10.07 -4.67
N LYS A 19 11.32 10.24 -3.49
CA LYS A 19 11.97 10.93 -2.36
C LYS A 19 12.99 10.04 -1.67
N ARG A 20 14.15 10.63 -1.37
CA ARG A 20 15.25 10.00 -0.62
C ARG A 20 14.96 9.95 0.89
N GLU A 21 14.36 11.01 1.42
CA GLU A 21 13.92 11.05 2.81
C GLU A 21 12.68 10.16 2.97
N LYS A 22 12.79 9.18 3.86
CA LYS A 22 11.77 8.16 4.09
C LYS A 22 11.22 8.28 5.52
N PRO A 23 9.88 8.17 5.69
CA PRO A 23 9.30 7.96 7.01
C PRO A 23 9.84 6.69 7.67
N HIS A 24 9.69 6.61 9.00
CA HIS A 24 10.04 5.42 9.79
C HIS A 24 11.45 4.90 9.52
N ASP A 25 12.42 5.81 9.32
CA ASP A 25 13.82 5.49 9.01
C ASP A 25 14.01 4.48 7.85
N GLY A 26 13.07 4.49 6.89
CA GLY A 26 13.11 3.58 5.75
C GLY A 26 12.69 2.14 6.06
N ARG A 27 11.98 1.89 7.16
CA ARG A 27 11.40 0.57 7.49
C ARG A 27 10.54 0.01 6.37
N TYR A 28 9.75 0.85 5.71
CA TYR A 28 8.80 0.39 4.70
C TYR A 28 9.23 0.71 3.27
N SER A 29 9.18 -0.31 2.40
CA SER A 29 9.47 -0.19 0.97
C SER A 29 8.25 -0.50 0.11
N ARG A 30 8.09 0.24 -0.99
CA ARG A 30 7.09 -0.09 -2.02
C ARG A 30 7.55 -1.35 -2.77
N TRP A 31 6.70 -2.38 -2.88
CA TRP A 31 7.11 -3.71 -3.38
C TRP A 31 6.35 -4.18 -4.64
N GLY A 32 5.34 -3.43 -5.09
CA GLY A 32 4.51 -3.76 -6.25
C GLY A 32 3.04 -3.83 -5.87
N PHE A 33 2.29 -4.70 -6.57
CA PHE A 33 0.84 -4.82 -6.40
C PHE A 33 0.41 -6.29 -6.36
N ASN A 34 -0.69 -6.57 -5.66
CA ASN A 34 -1.45 -7.80 -5.78
C ASN A 34 -2.79 -7.51 -6.47
N PRO A 35 -3.29 -8.40 -7.33
CA PRO A 35 -4.65 -8.28 -7.83
C PRO A 35 -5.65 -8.49 -6.68
N GLY A 36 -6.61 -7.57 -6.57
CA GLY A 36 -7.61 -7.60 -5.53
C GLY A 36 -8.97 -7.08 -6.02
N SER A 37 -9.90 -6.99 -5.09
CA SER A 37 -11.20 -6.41 -5.38
C SER A 37 -11.86 -5.87 -4.12
N VAL A 38 -12.54 -4.73 -4.26
CA VAL A 38 -13.41 -4.19 -3.21
C VAL A 38 -14.86 -4.30 -3.65
N ARG A 39 -15.76 -4.49 -2.69
CA ARG A 39 -17.20 -4.57 -2.94
C ARG A 39 -17.85 -3.27 -2.49
N ILE A 40 -18.53 -2.58 -3.40
CA ILE A 40 -19.25 -1.34 -3.15
C ILE A 40 -20.71 -1.57 -3.50
N GLY A 41 -21.55 -1.71 -2.48
CA GLY A 41 -22.93 -2.18 -2.63
C GLY A 41 -22.96 -3.56 -3.30
N ASP A 42 -23.60 -3.63 -4.48
CA ASP A 42 -23.74 -4.84 -5.28
C ASP A 42 -22.65 -5.00 -6.35
N GLN A 43 -21.74 -4.03 -6.47
CA GLN A 43 -20.67 -4.07 -7.46
C GLN A 43 -19.37 -4.58 -6.85
N LYS A 44 -18.71 -5.49 -7.57
CA LYS A 44 -17.33 -5.93 -7.27
C LYS A 44 -16.38 -5.22 -8.22
N LEU A 45 -15.57 -4.33 -7.67
CA LEU A 45 -14.58 -3.57 -8.44
C LEU A 45 -13.20 -4.21 -8.27
N LYS A 46 -12.52 -4.43 -9.40
CA LYS A 46 -11.13 -4.89 -9.39
C LYS A 46 -10.22 -3.72 -8.98
N VAL A 47 -9.23 -4.01 -8.16
CA VAL A 47 -8.25 -3.04 -7.66
C VAL A 47 -6.87 -3.68 -7.67
N ASP A 48 -5.87 -2.94 -8.12
CA ASP A 48 -4.47 -3.31 -7.94
C ASP A 48 -4.04 -2.84 -6.54
N VAL A 49 -3.96 -3.78 -5.61
CA VAL A 49 -3.69 -3.52 -4.19
C VAL A 49 -2.19 -3.31 -4.01
N PRO A 50 -1.73 -2.11 -3.61
CA PRO A 50 -0.31 -1.88 -3.39
C PRO A 50 0.24 -2.77 -2.28
N ARG A 51 1.48 -3.21 -2.45
CA ARG A 51 2.22 -4.00 -1.46
C ARG A 51 3.30 -3.15 -0.82
N ILE A 52 3.45 -3.34 0.48
CA ILE A 52 4.56 -2.78 1.25
C ILE A 52 5.39 -3.93 1.80
N TYR A 53 6.71 -3.78 1.69
CA TYR A 53 7.68 -4.62 2.37
C TYR A 53 8.09 -3.96 3.68
N ASP A 54 8.00 -4.69 4.78
CA ASP A 54 8.55 -4.31 6.06
C ASP A 54 9.98 -4.84 6.15
N ASN A 55 10.96 -3.96 6.03
CA ASN A 55 12.38 -4.28 6.05
C ASN A 55 12.86 -4.76 7.43
N GLU A 56 12.15 -4.41 8.52
CA GLU A 56 12.52 -4.89 9.87
C GLU A 56 12.03 -6.31 10.12
N GLN A 57 10.85 -6.66 9.58
CA GLN A 57 10.24 -7.99 9.75
C GLN A 57 10.52 -8.94 8.59
N ASP A 58 11.24 -8.47 7.57
CA ASP A 58 11.61 -9.19 6.36
C ASP A 58 10.41 -9.88 5.67
N LYS A 59 9.29 -9.15 5.55
CA LYS A 59 8.07 -9.70 4.96
C LYS A 59 7.20 -8.63 4.30
N ASN A 60 6.29 -9.07 3.44
CA ASN A 60 5.24 -8.20 2.93
C ASN A 60 4.16 -8.01 3.99
N THR A 61 3.68 -6.77 4.14
CA THR A 61 2.52 -6.42 4.95
C THR A 61 1.36 -5.96 4.09
N MET A 62 0.14 -6.26 4.53
CA MET A 62 -1.08 -5.70 3.93
C MET A 62 -1.21 -4.21 4.29
N LEU A 63 -2.06 -3.52 3.54
CA LEU A 63 -2.52 -2.17 3.85
C LEU A 63 -3.72 -2.25 4.79
N ASP A 64 -3.70 -1.46 5.85
CA ASP A 64 -4.73 -1.47 6.90
C ASP A 64 -6.09 -1.03 6.33
N ARG A 65 -6.09 -0.19 5.28
CA ARG A 65 -7.32 0.25 4.59
C ARG A 65 -7.89 -0.79 3.61
N TYR A 66 -7.18 -1.89 3.36
CA TYR A 66 -7.62 -2.96 2.45
C TYR A 66 -7.99 -4.28 3.17
N GLU A 67 -7.47 -4.51 4.38
CA GLU A 67 -7.86 -5.65 5.23
C GLU A 67 -9.34 -5.55 5.67
#